data_AF-A0A5N6S7A1-F1
#
_entry.id   AF-A0A5N6S7A1-F1
#
_cell.length_a   1.000
_cell.length_b   1.000
_cell.length_c   1.000
_cell.angle_alpha   90.00
_cell.angle_beta   90.00
_cell.angle_gamma   90.00
#
_symmetry.space_group_name_H-M   'P 1'
#
loop_
_entity.id
_entity.type
_entity.pdbx_description
1 polymer ?
#
loop_
_entity_poly.entity_id
_entity_poly.type
_entity_poly.pdbx_seq_one_letter_code
_entity_poly.pdbx_strand_id
1 'polypeptide(L)'
;MLIVESALKHGIDPEDSLWVVHHPIRVLLMREEPLKEMYLGFTAAGIPLEVIVVQTRQGSALIHAMRMRTQYAKLLSQRRQI
;
A
#
# COMPACT_ATOMS: atom_id res chain seq x y z
N MET A 1 -13.03 1.90 -4.64
CA MET A 1 -12.12 0.82 -4.20
C MET A 1 -12.81 0.08 -3.07
N LEU A 2 -12.86 -1.26 -3.11
CA LEU A 2 -13.38 -2.07 -2.01
C LEU A 2 -12.30 -2.23 -0.94
N ILE A 3 -12.64 -2.13 0.34
CA ILE A 3 -11.73 -2.47 1.45
C ILE A 3 -12.29 -3.73 2.10
N VAL A 4 -11.53 -4.83 2.06
CA VAL A 4 -11.97 -6.07 2.70
C VAL A 4 -11.51 -6.13 4.15
N GLU A 5 -12.20 -6.90 4.98
CA GLU A 5 -11.92 -7.01 6.42
C GLU A 5 -10.46 -7.42 6.71
N SER A 6 -9.86 -8.26 5.86
CA SER A 6 -8.46 -8.68 6.04
C SER A 6 -7.46 -7.53 5.98
N ALA A 7 -7.81 -6.43 5.33
CA ALA A 7 -6.97 -5.24 5.27
C ALA A 7 -6.79 -4.58 6.63
N LEU A 8 -7.78 -4.72 7.52
CA LEU A 8 -7.85 -4.01 8.80
C LEU A 8 -7.17 -4.78 9.94
N LYS A 9 -6.68 -6.00 9.67
CA LYS A 9 -6.10 -6.91 10.67
C LYS A 9 -4.91 -6.33 11.44
N HIS A 10 -4.25 -5.30 10.91
CA HIS A 10 -3.11 -4.64 11.55
C HIS A 10 -3.46 -3.31 12.22
N GLY A 11 -4.74 -2.99 12.38
CA GLY A 11 -5.21 -1.79 13.07
C GLY A 11 -4.87 -0.49 12.34
N ILE A 12 -4.70 -0.55 11.01
CA ILE A 12 -4.52 0.62 10.18
C ILE A 12 -5.90 1.20 9.87
N ASP A 13 -6.04 2.51 10.03
CA ASP A 13 -7.25 3.22 9.65
C ASP A 13 -7.51 3.05 8.13
N PRO A 14 -8.73 2.71 7.70
CA PRO A 14 -9.09 2.69 6.28
C PRO A 14 -8.75 3.98 5.54
N GLU A 15 -8.94 5.16 6.15
CA GLU A 15 -8.65 6.46 5.55
C GLU A 15 -7.15 6.66 5.32
N ASP A 16 -6.32 6.25 6.27
CA ASP A 16 -4.85 6.26 6.12
C ASP A 16 -4.38 5.34 5.00
N SER A 17 -5.04 4.18 4.86
CA SER A 17 -4.74 3.22 3.80
C SER A 17 -5.08 3.79 2.42
N LEU A 18 -6.27 4.39 2.30
CA LEU A 18 -6.69 5.09 1.08
C LEU A 18 -5.80 6.29 0.76
N TRP A 19 -5.40 7.05 1.79
CA TRP A 19 -4.48 8.17 1.63
C TRP A 19 -3.17 7.74 0.97
N VAL A 20 -2.58 6.62 1.42
CA VAL A 20 -1.34 6.07 0.85
C VAL A 20 -1.53 5.55 -0.56
N VAL A 21 -2.69 4.98 -0.88
CA VAL A 21 -3.03 4.57 -2.25
C VAL A 21 -3.14 5.78 -3.19
N HIS A 22 -3.67 6.91 -2.71
CA HIS A 22 -3.79 8.14 -3.50
C HIS A 22 -2.49 8.95 -3.57
N HIS A 23 -1.63 8.86 -2.55
CA HIS A 23 -0.37 9.60 -2.44
C HIS A 23 0.84 8.69 -2.23
N PRO A 24 1.09 7.71 -3.13
CA PRO A 24 2.19 6.78 -2.95
C PRO A 24 3.52 7.49 -3.19
N ILE A 25 4.52 7.15 -2.38
CA ILE A 25 5.91 7.45 -2.69
C ILE A 25 6.43 6.48 -3.75
N ARG A 26 5.99 5.21 -3.68
CA ARG A 26 6.36 4.18 -4.64
C ARG A 26 5.24 3.16 -4.82
N VAL A 27 5.06 2.70 -6.04
CA VAL A 27 4.18 1.57 -6.37
C VAL A 27 5.03 0.44 -6.94
N LEU A 28 4.83 -0.77 -6.42
CA LEU A 28 5.52 -1.97 -6.87
C LEU A 28 4.50 -2.98 -7.39
N LEU A 29 4.70 -3.44 -8.62
CA LEU A 29 3.89 -4.49 -9.22
C LEU A 29 4.40 -5.85 -8.75
N MET A 30 3.54 -6.60 -8.08
CA MET A 30 3.79 -7.98 -7.72
C MET A 30 3.18 -8.85 -8.83
N ARG A 31 4.04 -9.47 -9.63
CA ARG A 31 3.67 -10.33 -10.78
C ARG A 31 3.16 -11.71 -10.34
N GLU A 32 2.24 -11.70 -9.39
CA GLU A 32 1.48 -12.87 -8.95
C GLU A 32 0.07 -12.78 -9.54
N GLU A 33 -0.59 -13.91 -9.79
CA GLU A 33 -2.01 -13.92 -10.17
C GLU A 33 -2.87 -14.17 -8.92
N PRO A 34 -3.89 -13.35 -8.63
CA PRO A 34 -4.27 -12.13 -9.34
C PRO A 34 -3.25 -10.99 -9.17
N LEU A 35 -3.13 -10.12 -10.18
CA LEU A 35 -2.19 -8.99 -10.17
C LEU A 35 -2.37 -8.13 -8.91
N LYS A 36 -1.26 -7.95 -8.20
CA LYS A 36 -1.18 -7.16 -6.97
C LYS A 36 -0.28 -5.94 -7.17
N GLU A 37 -0.72 -4.82 -6.61
CA GLU A 37 0.03 -3.58 -6.50
C GLU A 37 0.31 -3.30 -5.03
N MET A 38 1.56 -3.04 -4.70
CA MET A 38 2.00 -2.64 -3.38
C MET A 38 2.33 -1.15 -3.37
N TYR A 39 1.53 -0.38 -2.66
CA TYR A 39 1.66 1.06 -2.46
C TYR A 39 2.47 1.29 -1.18
N LEU A 40 3.60 1.99 -1.32
CA LEU A 40 4.46 2.40 -0.23
C LEU A 40 4.34 3.92 -0.09
N GLY A 41 3.97 4.38 1.10
CA GLY A 41 3.81 5.81 1.34
C GLY A 41 3.73 6.16 2.82
N PHE A 42 3.34 7.41 3.09
CA PHE A 42 3.15 7.91 4.44
C PHE A 42 1.71 8.36 4.61
N THR A 43 1.15 8.15 5.80
CA THR A 43 -0.10 8.79 6.21
C THR A 43 0.08 10.30 6.29
N ALA A 44 -1.01 11.06 6.43
CA ALA A 44 -0.95 12.51 6.67
C ALA A 44 -0.15 12.85 7.95
N ALA A 45 -0.12 11.94 8.94
CA ALA A 45 0.67 12.07 10.16
C ALA A 45 2.14 11.61 10.03
N GLY A 46 2.60 11.25 8.82
CA GLY A 46 3.98 10.82 8.59
C GLY A 46 4.28 9.38 9.00
N ILE A 47 3.25 8.54 9.19
CA ILE A 47 3.45 7.12 9.51
C ILE A 47 3.68 6.35 8.21
N PRO A 48 4.79 5.62 8.05
CA PRO A 48 5.05 4.86 6.83
C PRO A 48 4.18 3.60 6.79
N LEU A 49 3.44 3.41 5.69
CA LEU A 49 2.59 2.25 5.44
C LEU A 49 2.95 1.53 4.15
N GLU A 50 2.62 0.25 4.16
CA GLU A 50 2.58 -0.64 3.01
C GLU A 50 1.15 -1.12 2.82
N VAL A 51 0.59 -0.89 1.63
CA VAL A 51 -0.81 -1.21 1.29
C VAL A 51 -0.84 -2.05 0.02
N ILE A 52 -1.52 -3.21 0.07
CA ILE A 52 -1.66 -4.12 -1.07
C ILE A 52 -3.07 -4.02 -1.63
N VAL A 53 -3.14 -3.74 -2.93
CA VAL A 53 -4.35 -3.69 -3.72
C VAL A 53 -4.30 -4.78 -4.79
N VAL A 54 -5.39 -5.51 -4.95
CA VAL A 54 -5.61 -6.46 -6.05
C VAL A 54 -6.49 -5.81 -7.09
N GLN A 55 -6.11 -5.93 -8.36
CA GLN A 55 -6.97 -5.56 -9.48
C GLN A 55 -7.84 -6.75 -9.87
N THR A 56 -9.16 -6.61 -9.74
CA THR A 56 -10.12 -7.65 -10.10
C THR A 56 -10.98 -7.19 -11.29
N ARG A 57 -11.73 -8.13 -11.89
CA ARG A 57 -12.71 -7.79 -12.94
C ARG A 57 -13.81 -6.83 -12.48
N GLN A 58 -14.05 -6.72 -11.17
CA GLN A 58 -15.06 -5.86 -10.57
C GLN A 58 -14.48 -4.52 -10.07
N GLY A 59 -13.18 -4.30 -10.25
CA GLY A 59 -12.44 -3.14 -9.78
C GLY A 59 -11.36 -3.49 -8.74
N SER A 60 -10.75 -2.45 -8.18
CA SER A 60 -9.66 -2.59 -7.22
C SER A 60 -10.16 -2.90 -5.81
N ALA A 61 -9.50 -3.85 -5.15
CA ALA A 61 -9.76 -4.24 -3.77
C ALA A 61 -8.49 -4.11 -2.92
N LEU A 62 -8.57 -3.37 -1.82
CA LEU A 62 -7.54 -3.23 -0.80
C LEU A 62 -7.64 -4.43 0.13
N ILE A 63 -6.62 -5.29 0.11
CA ILE A 63 -6.62 -6.59 0.80
C ILE A 63 -5.71 -6.66 2.02
N HIS A 64 -4.77 -5.73 2.13
CA HIS A 64 -3.78 -5.67 3.20
C HIS A 64 -3.30 -4.24 3.43
N ALA A 65 -3.25 -3.81 4.68
CA ALA A 65 -2.56 -2.60 5.09
C ALA A 65 -1.77 -2.89 6.37
N MET A 66 -0.53 -2.43 6.44
CA MET A 66 0.30 -2.54 7.63
C MET A 66 1.33 -1.41 7.70
N ARG A 67 1.95 -1.22 8.88
CA ARG A 67 3.15 -0.38 8.97
C ARG A 67 4.24 -0.93 8.06
N MET A 68 4.91 -0.03 7.36
CA MET A 68 5.93 -0.39 6.39
C MET A 68 7.05 -1.20 7.04
N ARG A 69 7.38 -2.34 6.44
CA ARG A 69 8.51 -3.17 6.87
C ARG A 69 9.84 -2.45 6.59
N THR A 70 10.83 -2.66 7.45
CA THR A 70 12.15 -2.02 7.36
C THR A 70 12.85 -2.23 6.01
N GLN A 71 12.61 -3.37 5.34
CA GLN A 71 13.16 -3.65 4.01
C GLN A 71 12.69 -2.65 2.95
N TYR A 72 11.46 -2.15 3.06
CA TYR A 72 10.88 -1.18 2.12
C TYR A 72 11.19 0.25 2.53
N ALA A 73 11.35 0.52 3.83
CA ALA A 73 11.84 1.83 4.30
C ALA A 73 13.21 2.17 3.68
N LYS A 74 14.09 1.16 3.51
CA LYS A 74 15.36 1.32 2.79
C LYS A 74 15.16 1.70 1.32
N LEU A 75 14.13 1.18 0.66
CA LEU A 75 13.81 1.56 -0.73
C LEU A 75 13.33 3.01 -0.86
N LEU A 76 12.78 3.60 0.21
CA LEU A 76 12.41 5.01 0.23
C LEU A 76 13.61 5.94 0.44
N SER A 77 14.65 5.48 1.14
CA SER A 77 15.89 6.24 1.34
C SER A 77 16.79 6.30 0.09
N GLN A 78 16.53 5.47 -0.92
CA GLN A 78 17.23 5.52 -2.19
C GLN A 78 16.67 6.68 -3.02
N ARG A 79 17.35 7.82 -2.97
CA ARG A 79 17.12 9.00 -3.82
C ARG A 79 16.82 8.58 -5.26
N ARG A 80 15.77 9.19 -5.85
CA ARG A 80 15.45 9.15 -7.28
C ARG A 80 16.74 9.12 -8.12
N GLN A 81 16.98 8.03 -8.84
CA GLN A 81 17.73 8.13 -10.08
C GLN A 81 16.81 8.88 -11.05
N ILE A 82 17.07 10.18 -11.17
CA ILE A 82 16.62 11.03 -12.27
C ILE A 82 17.45 10.71 -13.50
#